data_AF-A0A428QKF8-F1
#
_entry.id   AF-A0A428QKF8-F1
#
_cell.length_a   1.000
_cell.length_b   1.000
_cell.length_c   1.000
_cell.angle_alpha   90.00
_cell.angle_beta   90.00
_cell.angle_gamma   90.00
#
_symmetry.space_group_name_H-M   'P 1'
#
loop_
_entity.id
_entity.type
_entity.pdbx_description
1 polymer ?
#
loop_
_entity_poly.entity_id
_entity_poly.type
_entity_poly.pdbx_seq_one_letter_code
_entity_poly.pdbx_strand_id
1 'polypeptide(L)'
;MDIRNSMLTSVDRDSTKMTPFLDLLEPLPIKCRYYGVDVNKKAVDEKVMKFNEKYTKVECSGVHATFEDGIAMAATQAGKKVIISLGSTVTNFDPTQALENLRKLCRGDNLVILGQQGPDAVTGRHGDKVHRDAYHTERFEKFIWQGMLGTGNEVLRKKVFTEKEWEIKCEILHRPWRHQFVFHYKGEERFRGFVSFKYHEHEIISMIKETGAPSPEIYRHRETAMRIYAVDCLGN
;
A
#
# COMPACT_ATOMS: atom_id res chain seq x y z
N MET A 1 1.36 26.94 10.02
CA MET A 1 1.56 25.49 10.30
C MET A 1 3.05 25.28 10.49
N ASP A 2 3.50 24.95 11.70
CA ASP A 2 4.94 24.80 11.98
C ASP A 2 5.39 23.36 11.69
N ILE A 3 6.12 23.17 10.59
CA ILE A 3 6.49 21.87 9.97
C ILE A 3 7.96 21.49 10.32
N ARG A 4 8.60 22.25 11.22
CA ARG A 4 10.07 22.26 11.45
C ARG A 4 10.74 20.91 11.75
N ASN A 5 10.01 19.86 12.09
CA ASN A 5 10.51 18.47 12.14
C ASN A 5 9.43 17.54 11.60
N SER A 6 9.51 17.19 10.31
CA SER A 6 8.55 16.29 9.66
C SER A 6 9.23 15.02 9.16
N MET A 7 8.70 13.89 9.59
CA MET A 7 9.09 12.58 9.09
C MET A 7 8.10 12.11 8.04
N LEU A 8 8.58 11.81 6.84
CA LEU A 8 7.79 11.24 5.75
C LEU A 8 8.07 9.74 5.67
N THR A 9 7.12 8.91 6.07
CA THR A 9 7.25 7.44 5.93
C THR A 9 6.38 6.97 4.78
N SER A 10 6.98 6.28 3.81
CA SER A 10 6.24 5.65 2.72
C SER A 10 6.50 4.16 2.69
N VAL A 11 5.42 3.42 2.53
CA VAL A 11 5.40 1.96 2.41
C VAL A 11 5.04 1.53 0.98
N ASP A 12 5.23 2.45 0.03
CA ASP A 12 5.05 2.18 -1.40
C ASP A 12 6.36 1.73 -2.05
N ARG A 13 6.25 0.69 -2.87
CA ARG A 13 7.33 0.16 -3.71
C ARG A 13 7.64 1.07 -4.89
N ASP A 14 6.66 1.82 -5.35
CA ASP A 14 6.81 2.67 -6.52
C ASP A 14 7.36 4.05 -6.14
N SER A 15 8.63 4.29 -6.45
CA SER A 15 9.31 5.56 -6.19
C SER A 15 8.68 6.74 -6.92
N THR A 16 7.96 6.51 -8.02
CA THR A 16 7.36 7.59 -8.81
C THR A 16 6.28 8.35 -8.04
N LYS A 17 5.57 7.67 -7.14
CA LYS A 17 4.48 8.30 -6.35
C LYS A 17 4.99 9.19 -5.23
N MET A 18 6.22 8.96 -4.77
CA MET A 18 6.84 9.80 -3.73
C MET A 18 7.51 11.04 -4.29
N THR A 19 7.91 11.00 -5.56
CA THR A 19 8.54 12.13 -6.25
C THR A 19 7.76 13.44 -6.12
N PRO A 20 6.44 13.52 -6.39
CA PRO A 20 5.68 14.76 -6.22
C PRO A 20 5.73 15.33 -4.79
N PHE A 21 5.72 14.48 -3.76
CA PHE A 21 5.81 14.94 -2.37
C PHE A 21 7.19 15.49 -2.06
N LEU A 22 8.24 14.79 -2.48
CA LEU A 22 9.62 15.21 -2.24
C LEU A 22 9.96 16.48 -3.03
N ASP A 23 9.47 16.62 -4.27
CA ASP A 23 9.61 17.83 -5.09
C ASP A 23 8.95 19.05 -4.43
N LEU A 24 7.82 18.86 -3.74
CA LEU A 24 7.16 19.93 -2.99
C LEU A 24 7.90 20.29 -1.69
N LEU A 25 8.58 19.33 -1.05
CA LEU A 25 9.29 19.51 0.21
C LEU A 25 10.68 20.11 0.02
N GLU A 26 11.39 19.72 -1.04
CA GLU A 26 12.76 20.15 -1.33
C GLU A 26 12.97 21.69 -1.33
N PRO A 27 12.10 22.54 -1.91
CA PRO A 27 12.34 23.98 -1.88
C PRO A 27 12.06 24.62 -0.51
N LEU A 28 11.34 23.93 0.39
CA LEU A 28 10.89 24.51 1.66
C LEU A 28 12.05 24.63 2.68
N PRO A 29 12.06 25.65 3.54
CA PRO A 29 13.08 25.82 4.58
C PRO A 29 12.79 24.95 5.81
N ILE A 30 12.54 23.66 5.60
CA ILE A 30 12.23 22.68 6.64
C ILE A 30 13.24 21.54 6.58
N LYS A 31 13.64 21.03 7.75
CA LYS A 31 14.41 19.79 7.81
C LYS A 31 13.44 18.61 7.70
N CYS A 32 13.46 17.93 6.56
CA CYS A 32 12.60 16.79 6.29
C CYS A 32 13.43 15.50 6.21
N ARG A 33 12.92 14.43 6.83
CA ARG A 33 13.50 13.08 6.71
C ARG A 33 12.50 12.16 6.04
N TYR A 34 12.93 11.53 4.95
CA TYR A 34 12.17 10.50 4.27
C TYR A 34 12.66 9.11 4.67
N TYR A 35 11.74 8.24 5.05
CA TYR A 35 11.99 6.82 5.29
C TYR A 35 11.18 5.98 4.32
N GLY A 36 11.89 5.32 3.39
CA GLY A 36 11.30 4.31 2.51
C GLY A 36 11.39 2.94 3.16
N VAL A 37 10.24 2.34 3.50
CA VAL A 37 10.16 1.03 4.13
C VAL A 37 9.72 -0.01 3.10
N ASP A 38 10.48 -1.09 2.93
CA ASP A 38 10.04 -2.26 2.16
C ASP A 38 10.81 -3.53 2.56
N VAL A 39 10.20 -4.70 2.34
CA VAL A 39 10.80 -6.02 2.56
C VAL A 39 11.80 -6.42 1.47
N ASN A 40 11.85 -5.70 0.35
CA ASN A 40 12.83 -5.89 -0.70
C ASN A 40 14.00 -4.92 -0.52
N LYS A 41 15.06 -5.37 0.13
CA LYS A 41 16.28 -4.57 0.37
C LYS A 41 16.81 -3.89 -0.90
N LYS A 42 16.92 -4.63 -2.00
CA LYS A 42 17.45 -4.08 -3.26
C LYS A 42 16.59 -2.91 -3.76
N ALA A 43 15.26 -3.06 -3.73
CA ALA A 43 14.34 -1.99 -4.12
C ALA A 43 14.44 -0.75 -3.21
N VAL A 44 14.64 -0.94 -1.90
CA VAL A 44 14.87 0.15 -0.95
C VAL A 44 16.18 0.87 -1.25
N ASP A 45 17.28 0.15 -1.38
CA ASP A 45 18.61 0.71 -1.60
C ASP A 45 18.66 1.52 -2.92
N GLU A 46 18.18 0.93 -4.02
CA GLU A 46 18.14 1.59 -5.33
C GLU A 46 17.27 2.86 -5.31
N LYS A 47 16.14 2.84 -4.59
CA LYS A 47 15.24 3.98 -4.45
C LYS A 47 15.91 5.12 -3.67
N VAL A 48 16.50 4.80 -2.53
CA VAL A 48 17.09 5.80 -1.63
C VAL A 48 18.33 6.42 -2.24
N MET A 49 19.15 5.64 -2.95
CA MET A 49 20.28 6.16 -3.72
C MET A 49 19.82 7.22 -4.74
N LYS A 50 18.82 6.91 -5.58
CA LYS A 50 18.27 7.85 -6.56
C LYS A 50 17.69 9.11 -5.91
N PHE A 51 17.04 8.98 -4.75
CA PHE A 51 16.49 10.14 -4.05
C PHE A 51 17.59 11.01 -3.42
N ASN A 52 18.63 10.42 -2.83
CA ASN A 52 19.75 11.19 -2.29
C ASN A 52 20.60 11.85 -3.38
N GLU A 53 20.59 11.33 -4.62
CA GLU A 53 21.19 12.01 -5.77
C GLU A 53 20.38 13.24 -6.22
N LYS A 54 19.05 13.19 -6.08
CA LYS A 54 18.14 14.24 -6.56
C LYS A 54 17.85 15.33 -5.52
N TYR A 55 17.67 14.96 -4.25
CA TYR A 55 17.23 15.85 -3.19
C TYR A 55 18.38 16.16 -2.24
N THR A 56 18.59 17.45 -1.97
CA THR A 56 19.69 17.96 -1.14
C THR A 56 19.23 18.40 0.24
N LYS A 57 17.95 18.77 0.38
CA LYS A 57 17.37 19.27 1.63
C LYS A 57 16.49 18.22 2.32
N VAL A 58 16.07 17.18 1.60
CA VAL A 58 15.39 16.02 2.16
C VAL A 58 16.37 14.87 2.38
N GLU A 59 16.61 14.51 3.65
CA GLU A 59 17.45 13.36 4.01
C GLU A 59 16.67 12.06 3.75
N CYS A 60 17.07 11.29 2.74
CA CYS A 60 16.38 10.06 2.36
C CYS A 60 17.10 8.83 2.93
N SER A 61 16.35 8.00 3.66
CA SER A 61 16.83 6.78 4.29
C SER A 61 15.97 5.58 3.91
N GLY A 62 16.62 4.41 3.84
CA GLY A 62 16.00 3.14 3.54
C GLY A 62 15.88 2.27 4.77
N VAL A 63 14.71 1.63 4.95
CA VAL A 63 14.46 0.68 6.03
C VAL A 63 14.03 -0.64 5.40
N HIS A 64 14.91 -1.64 5.47
CA HIS A 64 14.59 -3.00 5.05
C HIS A 64 13.84 -3.70 6.18
N ALA A 65 12.51 -3.58 6.16
CA ALA A 65 11.65 -4.10 7.22
C ALA A 65 10.21 -4.30 6.72
N THR A 66 9.38 -4.90 7.56
CA THR A 66 7.94 -5.04 7.28
C THR A 66 7.22 -3.70 7.41
N PHE A 67 5.96 -3.68 6.97
CA PHE A 67 5.10 -2.52 7.15
C PHE A 67 4.89 -2.19 8.64
N GLU A 68 4.67 -3.22 9.44
CA GLU A 68 4.46 -3.16 10.88
C GLU A 68 5.69 -2.59 11.59
N ASP A 69 6.89 -3.03 11.20
CA ASP A 69 8.16 -2.48 11.69
C ASP A 69 8.29 -0.98 11.34
N GLY A 70 7.89 -0.61 10.13
CA GLY A 70 7.88 0.79 9.68
C GLY A 70 6.97 1.67 10.52
N ILE A 71 5.76 1.21 10.85
CA ILE A 71 4.85 1.94 11.76
C ILE A 71 5.41 2.00 13.17
N ALA A 72 5.99 0.90 13.66
CA ALA A 72 6.58 0.84 14.99
C ALA A 72 7.76 1.82 15.11
N MET A 73 8.64 1.86 14.11
CA MET A 73 9.72 2.85 14.02
C MET A 73 9.17 4.27 13.95
N ALA A 74 8.15 4.51 13.12
CA ALA A 74 7.53 5.83 13.03
C ALA A 74 6.95 6.31 14.37
N ALA A 75 6.44 5.38 15.19
CA ALA A 75 5.92 5.67 16.52
C ALA A 75 6.95 6.32 17.44
N THR A 76 8.20 5.86 17.38
CA THR A 76 9.27 6.26 18.31
C THR A 76 9.97 7.55 17.91
N GLN A 77 9.76 8.02 16.68
CA GLN A 77 10.33 9.29 16.23
C GLN A 77 9.59 10.48 16.84
N ALA A 78 10.32 11.53 17.20
CA ALA A 78 9.74 12.79 17.66
C ALA A 78 9.30 13.68 16.48
N GLY A 79 8.42 14.64 16.75
CA GLY A 79 7.96 15.62 15.75
C GLY A 79 6.71 15.18 14.98
N LYS A 80 6.29 16.03 14.05
CA LYS A 80 5.13 15.78 13.21
C LYS A 80 5.48 14.73 12.16
N LYS A 81 4.51 13.90 11.78
CA LYS A 81 4.76 12.78 10.86
C LYS A 81 3.75 12.83 9.74
N VAL A 82 4.23 12.63 8.53
CA VAL A 82 3.41 12.38 7.36
C VAL A 82 3.59 10.92 7.00
N ILE A 83 2.55 10.10 7.21
CA ILE A 83 2.59 8.67 6.91
C ILE A 83 1.80 8.42 5.64
N ILE A 84 2.45 7.89 4.62
CA ILE A 84 1.88 7.71 3.28
C ILE A 84 1.80 6.22 2.91
N SER A 85 0.61 5.76 2.56
CA SER A 85 0.37 4.42 1.99
C SER A 85 -0.63 4.50 0.84
N LEU A 86 -0.14 4.51 -0.40
CA LEU A 86 -0.97 4.81 -1.58
C LEU A 86 -1.47 3.56 -2.33
N GLY A 87 -0.91 2.38 -2.05
CA GLY A 87 -1.17 1.14 -2.78
C GLY A 87 -2.41 0.35 -2.35
N SER A 88 -3.31 0.92 -1.54
CA SER A 88 -4.36 0.18 -0.79
C SER A 88 -3.84 -0.83 0.22
N THR A 89 -2.52 -0.92 0.45
CA THR A 89 -1.89 -1.97 1.26
C THR A 89 -2.40 -2.01 2.71
N VAL A 90 -2.54 -0.85 3.35
CA VAL A 90 -3.02 -0.72 4.75
C VAL A 90 -4.43 -1.29 4.93
N THR A 91 -5.28 -1.07 3.93
CA THR A 91 -6.68 -1.46 3.93
C THR A 91 -6.90 -2.72 3.10
N ASN A 92 -5.84 -3.46 2.76
CA ASN A 92 -5.95 -4.65 1.90
C ASN A 92 -6.35 -5.91 2.68
N PHE A 93 -6.86 -5.75 3.89
CA PHE A 93 -7.20 -6.79 4.85
C PHE A 93 -8.70 -6.79 5.14
N ASP A 94 -9.18 -7.79 5.88
CA ASP A 94 -10.56 -7.80 6.37
C ASP A 94 -10.82 -6.59 7.31
N PRO A 95 -12.09 -6.24 7.57
CA PRO A 95 -12.43 -5.00 8.27
C PRO A 95 -11.76 -4.87 9.64
N THR A 96 -11.61 -5.98 10.36
CA THR A 96 -11.03 -5.98 11.71
C THR A 96 -9.56 -5.60 11.64
N GLN A 97 -8.80 -6.26 10.77
CA GLN A 97 -7.38 -5.99 10.61
C GLN A 97 -7.11 -4.62 9.98
N ALA A 98 -7.96 -4.19 9.02
CA ALA A 98 -7.88 -2.88 8.42
C ALA A 98 -8.07 -1.77 9.46
N LEU A 99 -9.07 -1.90 10.34
CA LEU A 99 -9.30 -0.97 11.45
C LEU A 99 -8.13 -0.96 12.44
N GLU A 100 -7.56 -2.12 12.78
CA GLU A 100 -6.38 -2.19 13.65
C GLU A 100 -5.18 -1.44 13.05
N ASN A 101 -4.94 -1.61 11.74
CA ASN A 101 -3.90 -0.88 11.04
C ASN A 101 -4.15 0.63 11.06
N LEU A 102 -5.39 1.06 10.83
CA LEU A 102 -5.78 2.47 10.90
C LEU A 102 -5.55 3.05 12.29
N ARG A 103 -5.87 2.33 13.38
CA ARG A 103 -5.59 2.77 14.76
C ARG A 103 -4.10 2.98 15.03
N LYS A 104 -3.23 2.18 14.42
CA LYS A 104 -1.76 2.33 14.54
C LYS A 104 -1.25 3.58 13.81
N LEU A 105 -1.91 3.98 12.73
CA LEU A 105 -1.53 5.11 11.88
C LEU A 105 -2.12 6.44 12.36
N CYS A 106 -3.43 6.46 12.62
CA CYS A 106 -4.22 7.65 12.95
C CYS A 106 -4.15 7.95 14.46
N ARG A 107 -2.97 8.35 14.93
CA ARG A 107 -2.72 8.66 16.34
C ARG A 107 -1.77 9.85 16.49
N GLY A 108 -1.89 10.55 17.63
CA GLY A 108 -1.10 11.75 17.89
C GLY A 108 -1.27 12.79 16.78
N ASP A 109 -0.21 13.56 16.52
CA ASP A 109 -0.22 14.65 15.54
C ASP A 109 0.16 14.19 14.11
N ASN A 110 -0.22 12.98 13.72
CA ASN A 110 0.11 12.42 12.41
C ASN A 110 -0.79 12.99 11.31
N LEU A 111 -0.21 13.32 10.16
CA LEU A 111 -0.93 13.42 8.89
C LEU A 111 -0.83 12.07 8.17
N VAL A 112 -1.96 11.41 7.95
CA VAL A 112 -2.00 10.10 7.26
C VAL A 112 -2.59 10.26 5.87
N ILE A 113 -1.88 9.80 4.84
CA ILE A 113 -2.32 9.81 3.45
C ILE A 113 -2.49 8.38 2.97
N LEU A 114 -3.73 7.99 2.72
CA LEU A 114 -4.11 6.62 2.36
C LEU A 114 -4.69 6.60 0.94
N GLY A 115 -4.14 5.75 0.08
CA GLY A 115 -4.75 5.43 -1.21
C GLY A 115 -5.56 4.15 -1.09
N GLN A 116 -6.81 4.15 -1.53
CA GLN A 116 -7.66 2.97 -1.53
C GLN A 116 -8.52 2.91 -2.80
N GLN A 117 -8.64 1.72 -3.38
CA GLN A 117 -9.51 1.46 -4.53
C GLN A 117 -10.88 0.95 -4.08
N GLY A 118 -11.94 1.70 -4.39
CA GLY A 118 -13.31 1.28 -4.06
C GLY A 118 -13.86 0.20 -5.00
N PRO A 119 -14.96 -0.45 -4.62
CA PRO A 119 -15.61 -1.50 -5.42
C PRO A 119 -16.18 -0.98 -6.74
N ASP A 120 -16.43 0.32 -6.87
CA ASP A 120 -16.83 0.97 -8.13
C ASP A 120 -15.80 0.77 -9.25
N ALA A 121 -14.55 0.46 -8.91
CA ALA A 121 -13.52 0.06 -9.86
C ALA A 121 -13.86 -1.25 -10.58
N VAL A 122 -14.72 -2.08 -9.99
CA VAL A 122 -15.11 -3.40 -10.50
C VAL A 122 -16.55 -3.40 -10.97
N THR A 123 -17.42 -2.58 -10.38
CA THR A 123 -18.85 -2.50 -10.74
C THR A 123 -19.21 -1.36 -11.69
N GLY A 124 -18.31 -0.40 -11.88
CA GLY A 124 -18.56 0.75 -12.73
C GLY A 124 -18.62 0.38 -14.21
N ARG A 125 -18.95 1.38 -15.04
CA ARG A 125 -19.01 1.24 -16.52
C ARG A 125 -17.76 0.60 -17.14
N HIS A 126 -16.60 0.79 -16.52
CA HIS A 126 -15.31 0.27 -16.97
C HIS A 126 -14.77 -0.87 -16.10
N GLY A 127 -15.62 -1.45 -15.24
CA GLY A 127 -15.23 -2.40 -14.19
C GLY A 127 -14.46 -3.60 -14.72
N ASP A 128 -14.99 -4.25 -15.75
CA ASP A 128 -14.35 -5.39 -16.41
C ASP A 128 -12.97 -5.04 -16.98
N LYS A 129 -12.82 -3.85 -17.57
CA LYS A 129 -11.53 -3.40 -18.12
C LYS A 129 -10.54 -3.15 -16.99
N VAL A 130 -10.95 -2.43 -15.94
CA VAL A 130 -10.10 -2.14 -14.78
C VAL A 130 -9.68 -3.43 -14.07
N HIS A 131 -10.58 -4.40 -13.93
CA HIS A 131 -10.27 -5.72 -13.39
C HIS A 131 -9.24 -6.48 -14.23
N ARG A 132 -9.45 -6.53 -15.56
CA ARG A 132 -8.51 -7.18 -16.48
C ARG A 132 -7.14 -6.51 -16.46
N ASP A 133 -7.10 -5.19 -16.55
CA ASP A 133 -5.87 -4.41 -16.57
C ASP A 133 -5.10 -4.52 -15.23
N ALA A 134 -5.79 -4.77 -14.12
CA ALA A 134 -5.16 -4.93 -12.80
C ALA A 134 -4.55 -6.31 -12.56
N TYR A 135 -5.25 -7.39 -12.97
CA TYR A 135 -4.92 -8.75 -12.52
C TYR A 135 -4.85 -9.82 -13.62
N HIS A 136 -5.25 -9.50 -14.85
CA HIS A 136 -5.27 -10.43 -15.98
C HIS A 136 -4.40 -9.92 -17.13
N THR A 137 -3.17 -9.51 -16.80
CA THR A 137 -2.16 -9.09 -17.76
C THR A 137 -0.99 -10.07 -17.77
N GLU A 138 -0.30 -10.21 -18.90
CA GLU A 138 0.93 -11.03 -18.97
C GLU A 138 1.97 -10.59 -17.94
N ARG A 139 2.04 -9.28 -17.66
CA ARG A 139 2.94 -8.74 -16.63
C ARG A 139 2.60 -9.27 -15.25
N PHE A 140 1.31 -9.31 -14.92
CA PHE A 140 0.84 -9.84 -13.64
C PHE A 140 1.07 -11.35 -13.55
N GLU A 141 0.79 -12.08 -14.62
CA GLU A 141 1.05 -13.52 -14.71
C GLU A 141 2.53 -13.85 -14.49
N LYS A 142 3.43 -13.13 -15.16
CA LYS A 142 4.89 -13.24 -14.94
C LYS A 142 5.28 -12.91 -13.50
N PHE A 143 4.69 -11.87 -12.90
CA PHE A 143 4.92 -11.54 -11.49
C PHE A 143 4.58 -12.71 -10.57
N ILE A 144 3.49 -13.42 -10.82
CA ILE A 144 3.09 -14.56 -10.00
C ILE A 144 3.99 -15.77 -10.26
N TRP A 145 4.15 -16.19 -11.51
CA TRP A 145 4.87 -17.43 -11.85
C TRP A 145 6.37 -17.32 -11.65
N GLN A 146 6.98 -16.25 -12.18
CA GLN A 146 8.43 -16.08 -12.14
C GLN A 146 8.88 -15.42 -10.84
N GLY A 147 8.08 -14.49 -10.32
CA GLY A 147 8.34 -13.85 -9.03
C GLY A 147 7.95 -14.75 -7.87
N MET A 148 6.68 -14.73 -7.49
CA MET A 148 6.22 -15.33 -6.23
C MET A 148 6.44 -16.85 -6.18
N LEU A 149 5.96 -17.61 -7.16
CA LEU A 149 6.07 -19.07 -7.19
C LEU A 149 7.48 -19.54 -7.55
N GLY A 150 8.17 -18.80 -8.43
CA GLY A 150 9.57 -19.02 -8.77
C GLY A 150 10.47 -18.92 -7.53
N THR A 151 10.37 -17.82 -6.79
CA THR A 151 11.07 -17.67 -5.49
C THR A 151 10.67 -18.77 -4.50
N GLY A 152 9.41 -19.20 -4.48
CA GLY A 152 8.98 -20.35 -3.68
C GLY A 152 9.77 -21.64 -3.99
N ASN A 153 9.93 -21.96 -5.27
CA ASN A 153 10.73 -23.10 -5.71
C ASN A 153 12.22 -22.97 -5.34
N GLU A 154 12.79 -21.77 -5.46
CA GLU A 154 14.17 -21.48 -5.09
C GLU A 154 14.40 -21.68 -3.58
N VAL A 155 13.52 -21.12 -2.75
CA VAL A 155 13.57 -21.26 -1.29
C VAL A 155 13.44 -22.72 -0.87
N LEU A 156 12.53 -23.47 -1.49
CA LEU A 156 12.33 -24.90 -1.22
C LEU A 156 13.42 -25.79 -1.85
N ARG A 157 14.29 -25.23 -2.70
CA ARG A 157 15.28 -25.96 -3.51
C ARG A 157 14.67 -27.14 -4.28
N LYS A 158 13.40 -27.00 -4.68
CA LYS A 158 12.63 -28.03 -5.37
C LYS A 158 11.61 -27.37 -6.29
N LYS A 159 11.40 -27.98 -7.45
CA LYS A 159 10.37 -27.55 -8.41
C LYS A 159 9.00 -28.08 -8.00
N VAL A 160 8.34 -27.36 -7.09
CA VAL A 160 7.00 -27.69 -6.54
C VAL A 160 5.89 -26.98 -7.32
N PHE A 161 6.10 -25.71 -7.64
CA PHE A 161 5.14 -24.89 -8.38
C PHE A 161 5.45 -24.95 -9.88
N THR A 162 4.55 -25.52 -10.67
CA THR A 162 4.66 -25.60 -12.13
C THR A 162 3.31 -25.33 -12.79
N GLU A 163 3.32 -24.67 -13.95
CA GLU A 163 2.11 -24.38 -14.75
C GLU A 163 1.34 -25.64 -15.17
N LYS A 164 1.99 -26.82 -15.18
CA LYS A 164 1.34 -28.09 -15.50
C LYS A 164 0.46 -28.62 -14.37
N GLU A 165 0.85 -28.36 -13.13
CA GLU A 165 0.17 -28.91 -11.96
C GLU A 165 -0.61 -27.85 -11.19
N TRP A 166 -0.32 -26.57 -11.39
CA TRP A 166 -0.93 -25.47 -10.66
C TRP A 166 -1.67 -24.53 -11.61
N GLU A 167 -2.88 -24.15 -11.23
CA GLU A 167 -3.68 -23.13 -11.89
C GLU A 167 -3.94 -21.98 -10.92
N ILE A 168 -3.95 -20.74 -11.42
CA ILE A 168 -4.10 -19.53 -10.61
C ILE A 168 -5.34 -18.78 -11.09
N LYS A 169 -6.28 -18.55 -10.18
CA LYS A 169 -7.53 -17.84 -10.47
C LYS A 169 -7.64 -16.59 -9.62
N CYS A 170 -8.15 -15.51 -10.23
CA CYS A 170 -8.56 -14.30 -9.52
C CYS A 170 -10.09 -14.23 -9.52
N GLU A 171 -10.70 -14.47 -8.38
CA GLU A 171 -12.15 -14.41 -8.20
C GLU A 171 -12.56 -13.04 -7.66
N ILE A 172 -13.67 -12.49 -8.14
CA ILE A 172 -14.30 -11.31 -7.54
C ILE A 172 -15.42 -11.81 -6.61
N LEU A 173 -15.37 -11.38 -5.35
CA LEU A 173 -16.40 -11.66 -4.35
C LEU A 173 -17.03 -10.35 -3.91
N HIS A 174 -18.36 -10.33 -3.74
CA HIS A 174 -19.14 -9.09 -3.62
C HIS A 174 -19.50 -8.67 -2.18
N ARG A 175 -19.27 -9.53 -1.18
CA ARG A 175 -19.60 -9.28 0.23
C ARG A 175 -18.63 -10.00 1.19
N PRO A 176 -17.67 -9.28 1.80
CA PRO A 176 -17.17 -7.96 1.38
C PRO A 176 -16.55 -8.02 -0.02
N TRP A 177 -16.49 -6.87 -0.68
CA TRP A 177 -15.87 -6.73 -1.99
C TRP A 177 -14.38 -7.07 -1.94
N ARG A 178 -13.95 -8.04 -2.74
CA ARG A 178 -12.54 -8.41 -2.82
C ARG A 178 -12.19 -9.13 -4.10
N HIS A 179 -10.94 -8.95 -4.53
CA HIS A 179 -10.27 -9.89 -5.42
C HIS A 179 -9.63 -10.97 -4.57
N GLN A 180 -9.90 -12.23 -4.84
CA GLN A 180 -9.34 -13.36 -4.12
C GLN A 180 -8.53 -14.21 -5.10
N PHE A 181 -7.24 -14.34 -4.82
CA PHE A 181 -6.37 -15.24 -5.56
C PHE A 181 -6.43 -16.63 -4.94
N VAL A 182 -6.63 -17.62 -5.80
CA VAL A 182 -6.78 -19.01 -5.42
C VAL A 182 -5.84 -19.82 -6.31
N PHE A 183 -5.08 -20.71 -5.68
CA PHE A 183 -4.23 -21.67 -6.36
C PHE A 183 -4.90 -23.03 -6.33
N HIS A 184 -5.03 -23.65 -7.49
CA HIS A 184 -5.57 -24.99 -7.65
C HIS A 184 -4.43 -25.95 -7.99
N TYR A 185 -4.20 -26.97 -7.17
CA TYR A 185 -3.27 -28.05 -7.48
C TYR A 185 -4.02 -29.20 -8.13
N LYS A 186 -3.60 -29.58 -9.33
CA LYS A 186 -4.17 -30.65 -10.17
C LYS A 186 -5.69 -30.52 -10.38
N GLY A 187 -6.23 -29.30 -10.28
CA GLY A 187 -7.66 -29.03 -10.42
C GLY A 187 -8.53 -29.47 -9.23
N GLU A 188 -7.95 -30.11 -8.21
CA GLU A 188 -8.70 -30.71 -7.09
C GLU A 188 -8.51 -29.93 -5.80
N GLU A 189 -7.25 -29.69 -5.40
CA GLU A 189 -6.94 -29.05 -4.13
C GLU A 189 -6.90 -27.54 -4.27
N ARG A 190 -7.62 -26.84 -3.38
CA ARG A 190 -7.79 -25.39 -3.41
C ARG A 190 -7.04 -24.72 -2.27
N PHE A 191 -6.08 -23.89 -2.61
CA PHE A 191 -5.29 -23.12 -1.66
C PHE A 191 -5.60 -21.63 -1.79
N ARG A 192 -5.83 -20.96 -0.65
CA ARG A 192 -5.99 -19.51 -0.63
C ARG A 192 -4.63 -18.86 -0.82
N GLY A 193 -4.53 -17.99 -1.81
CA GLY A 193 -3.38 -17.10 -1.99
C GLY A 193 -3.57 -15.81 -1.22
N PHE A 194 -3.45 -14.69 -1.93
CA PHE A 194 -3.65 -13.37 -1.36
C PHE A 194 -5.01 -12.80 -1.74
N VAL A 195 -5.41 -11.76 -1.00
CA VAL A 195 -6.70 -11.10 -1.18
C VAL A 195 -6.46 -9.61 -1.35
N SER A 196 -7.29 -8.95 -2.14
CA SER A 196 -7.37 -7.49 -2.17
C SER A 196 -8.77 -7.01 -1.87
N PHE A 197 -8.98 -6.55 -0.63
CA PHE A 197 -10.24 -6.00 -0.17
C PHE A 197 -10.50 -4.63 -0.80
N LYS A 198 -11.76 -4.38 -1.14
CA LYS A 198 -12.28 -3.13 -1.67
C LYS A 198 -13.39 -2.67 -0.72
N TYR A 199 -13.32 -1.42 -0.33
CA TYR A 199 -14.23 -0.79 0.61
C TYR A 199 -14.93 0.36 -0.10
N HIS A 200 -16.22 0.51 0.15
CA HIS A 200 -16.90 1.74 -0.15
C HIS A 200 -16.34 2.88 0.70
N GLU A 201 -16.50 4.09 0.19
CA GLU A 201 -15.99 5.31 0.83
C GLU A 201 -16.52 5.48 2.26
N HIS A 202 -17.80 5.19 2.48
CA HIS A 202 -18.42 5.31 3.81
C HIS A 202 -17.84 4.29 4.82
N GLU A 203 -17.40 3.11 4.37
CA GLU A 203 -16.78 2.10 5.23
C GLU A 203 -15.41 2.58 5.70
N ILE A 204 -14.60 3.16 4.80
CA ILE A 204 -13.30 3.76 5.14
C ILE A 204 -13.48 4.94 6.10
N ILE A 205 -14.44 5.83 5.83
CA ILE A 205 -14.74 6.96 6.72
C ILE A 205 -15.16 6.47 8.11
N SER A 206 -16.01 5.43 8.18
CA SER A 206 -16.42 4.83 9.47
C SER A 206 -15.21 4.32 10.24
N MET A 207 -14.35 3.51 9.58
CA MET A 207 -13.16 2.97 10.22
C MET A 207 -12.20 4.07 10.69
N ILE A 208 -12.02 5.16 9.92
CA ILE A 208 -11.20 6.30 10.35
C ILE A 208 -11.80 6.96 11.60
N LYS A 209 -13.12 7.21 11.62
CA LYS A 209 -13.80 7.77 12.80
C LYS A 209 -13.71 6.87 14.03
N GLU A 210 -13.74 5.56 13.85
CA GLU A 210 -13.56 4.57 14.93
C GLU A 210 -12.15 4.55 15.52
N THR A 211 -11.16 5.18 14.87
CA THR A 211 -9.86 5.46 15.47
C THR A 211 -9.86 6.67 16.40
N GLY A 212 -10.96 7.44 16.41
CA GLY A 212 -11.07 8.76 17.03
C GLY A 212 -10.70 9.90 16.09
N ALA A 213 -9.97 9.65 14.99
CA ALA A 213 -9.51 10.68 14.06
C ALA A 213 -10.66 11.46 13.39
N PRO A 214 -10.43 12.72 12.98
CA PRO A 214 -11.44 13.50 12.28
C PRO A 214 -11.75 12.92 10.90
N SER A 215 -12.80 13.47 10.27
CA SER A 215 -13.17 13.03 8.92
C SER A 215 -12.07 13.43 7.91
N PRO A 216 -11.70 12.54 6.99
CA PRO A 216 -10.65 12.82 6.02
C PRO A 216 -11.09 13.86 4.98
N GLU A 217 -10.12 14.58 4.43
CA GLU A 217 -10.25 15.16 3.10
C GLU A 217 -10.09 14.05 2.06
N ILE A 218 -10.94 14.05 1.02
CA ILE A 218 -11.04 12.93 0.07
C ILE A 218 -10.88 13.42 -1.36
N TYR A 219 -9.83 12.95 -2.02
CA TYR A 219 -9.57 13.15 -3.45
C TYR A 219 -10.01 11.91 -4.22
N ARG A 220 -10.83 12.09 -5.26
CA ARG A 220 -11.48 10.99 -5.98
C ARG A 220 -11.04 10.97 -7.44
N HIS A 221 -10.57 9.83 -7.91
CA HIS A 221 -10.30 9.58 -9.31
C HIS A 221 -11.48 8.82 -9.94
N ARG A 222 -12.23 9.48 -10.83
CA ARG A 222 -13.52 8.98 -11.33
C ARG A 222 -13.39 7.68 -12.13
N GLU A 223 -12.33 7.52 -12.92
CA GLU A 223 -12.20 6.39 -13.85
C GLU A 223 -11.76 5.10 -13.17
N THR A 224 -10.88 5.20 -12.18
CA THR A 224 -10.25 4.03 -11.52
C THR A 224 -10.89 3.70 -10.18
N ALA A 225 -11.82 4.55 -9.73
CA ALA A 225 -12.38 4.58 -8.38
C ALA A 225 -11.33 4.58 -7.25
N MET A 226 -10.11 5.01 -7.57
CA MET A 226 -9.07 5.30 -6.58
C MET A 226 -9.48 6.54 -5.78
N ARG A 227 -9.27 6.46 -4.48
CA ARG A 227 -9.50 7.54 -3.53
C ARG A 227 -8.24 7.76 -2.72
N ILE A 228 -7.88 9.01 -2.50
CA ILE A 228 -6.85 9.40 -1.54
C ILE A 228 -7.56 10.06 -0.36
N TYR A 229 -7.34 9.51 0.83
CA TYR A 229 -7.85 10.04 2.09
C TYR A 229 -6.68 10.71 2.81
N ALA A 230 -6.80 12.00 3.07
CA ALA A 230 -5.87 12.75 3.91
C ALA A 230 -6.52 12.97 5.28
N VAL A 231 -5.94 12.35 6.31
CA VAL A 231 -6.41 12.39 7.70
C VAL A 231 -5.41 13.21 8.50
N ASP A 232 -5.76 14.45 8.82
CA ASP A 232 -4.98 15.27 9.76
C ASP A 232 -5.41 14.90 11.19
N CYS A 233 -4.58 14.16 11.92
CA CYS A 233 -4.91 13.70 13.27
C CYS A 233 -4.67 14.78 14.35
N LEU A 234 -4.30 16.01 13.96
CA LEU A 234 -4.12 17.11 14.89
C LEU A 234 -5.41 17.36 15.71
N GLY A 235 -5.31 17.24 17.04
CA GLY A 235 -6.33 17.74 17.97
C GLY A 235 -7.34 16.72 18.49
N ASN A 236 -6.94 15.46 18.67
CA ASN A 236 -7.59 14.54 19.63
C ASN A 236 -6.84 14.48 20.95
#